data_AF-A0A9E4BM65-F1
#
_entry.id   AF-A0A9E4BM65-F1
#
_cell.length_a   1.000
_cell.length_b   1.000
_cell.length_c   1.000
_cell.angle_alpha   90.00
_cell.angle_beta   90.00
_cell.angle_gamma   90.00
#
_symmetry.space_group_name_H-M   'P 1'
#
loop_
_entity.id
_entity.type
_entity.pdbx_description
1 polymer ?
#
loop_
_entity_poly.entity_id
_entity_poly.type
_entity_poly.pdbx_seq_one_letter_code
_entity_poly.pdbx_strand_id
1 'polypeptide(L)'
;MRKVVGANRTQLIRQFMGESILLALLALFFAIAFVEVSLPAFNAFIQRELVLDYAGNWQVVLTLLGVVLFAGLLSGIYPAFFLSAFQPVEVLKSTLKRGLKTSSSRKTLVVFQFVISIILIIGTVVVYHQADYIKNKKLGFNKELVIVMPYPGMRVTERYKSQLSGYANVLNTSKSSSVPGRRVAGSFFRAQGDDTSHGRSAMNKIVVDREFISTYGLELIEGRDFSKDMMNDGEGELILNEAAMRHFGWTSCAGKEVENIWPQGGEVKVQYRGEVAGVVKDFHYQSLHHKIEPLIITTVEMWFEYFAIRIRSDDVAGTLGFLKAQWKEIAPNKPFDYFFLDDDYDKLYRTEEQIGTLFGLFSILAIFVASLGLFGLRNRHPQSIGRIGL
;
A
#
# COMPACT_ATOMS: atom_id res chain seq x y z
N MET A 1 21.22 -46.64 28.18
CA MET A 1 21.82 -46.64 29.53
C MET A 1 20.78 -46.54 30.64
N ARG A 2 20.02 -45.45 30.85
CA ARG A 2 19.11 -45.32 32.03
C ARG A 2 17.92 -46.29 32.14
N LYS A 3 17.35 -46.76 31.02
CA LYS A 3 16.31 -47.82 31.05
C LYS A 3 16.87 -49.19 31.47
N VAL A 4 18.20 -49.35 31.43
CA VAL A 4 18.92 -50.55 31.91
C VAL A 4 19.14 -50.49 33.43
N VAL A 5 18.91 -49.33 34.07
CA VAL A 5 19.11 -49.07 35.52
C VAL A 5 17.76 -48.88 36.25
N GLY A 6 16.63 -49.30 35.66
CA GLY A 6 15.33 -49.33 36.36
C GLY A 6 14.50 -48.03 36.37
N ALA A 7 14.82 -47.04 35.54
CA ALA A 7 14.03 -45.81 35.47
C ALA A 7 12.60 -46.06 34.96
N ASN A 8 11.60 -45.68 35.77
CA ASN A 8 10.18 -45.90 35.49
C ASN A 8 9.69 -44.99 34.33
N ARG A 9 8.77 -45.48 33.48
CA ARG A 9 8.34 -44.79 32.24
C ARG A 9 7.88 -43.34 32.48
N THR A 10 7.18 -43.13 33.59
CA THR A 10 6.65 -41.82 34.03
C THR A 10 7.75 -40.83 34.42
N GLN A 11 8.87 -41.32 34.96
CA GLN A 11 10.01 -40.47 35.38
C GLN A 11 10.74 -39.89 34.16
N LEU A 12 10.92 -40.68 33.10
CA LEU A 12 11.50 -40.22 31.83
C LEU A 12 10.60 -39.20 31.13
N ILE A 13 9.27 -39.43 31.12
CA ILE A 13 8.31 -38.49 30.53
C ILE A 13 8.34 -37.14 31.26
N ARG A 14 8.29 -37.14 32.60
CA ARG A 14 8.34 -35.90 33.41
C ARG A 14 9.64 -35.13 33.21
N GLN A 15 10.78 -35.84 33.12
CA GLN A 15 12.07 -35.20 32.87
C GLN A 15 12.11 -34.52 31.50
N PHE A 16 11.77 -35.24 30.42
CA PHE A 16 11.80 -34.66 29.06
C PHE A 16 10.78 -33.52 28.88
N MET A 17 9.61 -33.61 29.52
CA MET A 17 8.63 -32.53 29.49
C MET A 17 9.13 -31.30 30.26
N GLY A 18 9.75 -31.50 31.43
CA GLY A 18 10.36 -30.41 32.20
C GLY A 18 11.50 -29.71 31.45
N GLU A 19 12.40 -30.48 30.83
CA GLU A 19 13.47 -29.93 29.99
C GLU A 19 12.90 -29.13 28.79
N SER A 20 11.83 -29.63 28.15
CA SER A 20 11.19 -28.94 27.01
C SER A 20 10.52 -27.63 27.41
N ILE A 21 9.84 -27.61 28.55
CA ILE A 21 9.20 -26.40 29.09
C ILE A 21 10.26 -25.39 29.52
N LEU A 22 11.34 -25.82 30.18
CA LEU A 22 12.43 -24.93 30.60
C LEU A 22 13.09 -24.26 29.40
N LEU A 23 13.37 -25.02 28.33
CA LEU A 23 13.89 -24.46 27.08
C LEU A 23 12.91 -23.48 26.43
N ALA A 24 11.59 -23.76 26.47
CA ALA A 24 10.58 -22.87 25.95
C ALA A 24 10.49 -21.54 26.73
N LEU A 25 10.59 -21.58 28.06
CA LEU A 25 10.64 -20.39 28.91
C LEU A 25 11.91 -19.57 28.69
N LEU A 26 13.05 -20.24 28.51
CA LEU A 26 14.31 -19.57 28.20
C LEU A 26 14.25 -18.93 26.81
N ALA A 27 13.65 -19.59 25.81
CA ALA A 27 13.39 -19.01 24.51
C ALA A 27 12.44 -17.80 24.57
N LEU A 28 11.41 -17.83 25.43
CA LEU A 28 10.51 -16.69 25.67
C LEU A 28 11.29 -15.47 26.17
N PHE A 29 12.21 -15.66 27.12
CA PHE A 29 13.03 -14.56 27.63
C PHE A 29 13.83 -13.88 26.49
N PHE A 30 14.50 -14.68 25.65
CA PHE A 30 15.23 -14.13 24.50
C PHE A 30 14.30 -13.51 23.46
N ALA A 31 13.11 -14.07 23.25
CA ALA A 31 12.12 -13.51 22.33
C ALA A 31 11.61 -12.14 22.79
N ILE A 32 11.30 -11.98 24.07
CA ILE A 32 10.89 -10.68 24.65
C ILE A 32 12.02 -9.67 24.49
N ALA A 33 13.25 -10.03 24.84
CA ALA A 33 14.41 -9.14 24.68
C ALA A 33 14.61 -8.72 23.21
N PHE A 34 14.48 -9.66 22.27
CA PHE A 34 14.59 -9.37 20.85
C PHE A 34 13.47 -8.45 20.35
N VAL A 35 12.23 -8.66 20.80
CA VAL A 35 11.08 -7.83 20.46
C VAL A 35 11.29 -6.40 20.99
N GLU A 36 11.68 -6.22 22.25
CA GLU A 36 11.95 -4.89 22.83
C GLU A 36 13.01 -4.12 22.04
N VAL A 37 14.11 -4.78 21.65
CA VAL A 37 15.17 -4.16 20.86
C VAL A 37 14.71 -3.83 19.43
N SER A 38 13.87 -4.68 18.83
CA SER A 38 13.41 -4.51 17.44
C SER A 38 12.19 -3.59 17.31
N LEU A 39 11.45 -3.37 18.40
CA LEU A 39 10.19 -2.63 18.42
C LEU A 39 10.32 -1.18 17.92
N PRO A 40 11.36 -0.40 18.30
CA PRO A 40 11.53 0.96 17.77
C PRO A 40 11.71 0.99 16.25
N ALA A 41 12.51 0.06 15.71
CA ALA A 41 12.71 -0.06 14.26
C ALA A 41 11.42 -0.49 13.55
N PHE A 42 10.67 -1.42 14.15
CA PHE A 42 9.37 -1.85 13.62
C PHE A 42 8.33 -0.73 13.63
N ASN A 43 8.24 0.04 14.72
CA ASN A 43 7.35 1.20 14.86
C ASN A 43 7.67 2.29 13.84
N ALA A 44 8.96 2.57 13.62
CA ALA A 44 9.41 3.49 12.58
C ALA A 44 9.02 2.99 11.18
N PHE A 45 9.13 1.68 10.93
CA PHE A 45 8.80 1.07 9.65
C PHE A 45 7.29 1.12 9.32
N ILE A 46 6.42 0.76 10.27
CA ILE A 46 4.96 0.76 10.07
C ILE A 46 4.32 2.14 10.33
N GLN A 47 5.10 3.11 10.81
CA GLN A 47 4.64 4.44 11.24
C GLN A 47 3.51 4.38 12.29
N ARG A 48 3.65 3.50 13.28
CA ARG A 48 2.72 3.35 14.41
C ARG A 48 3.48 3.24 15.71
N GLU A 49 2.84 3.67 16.79
CA GLU A 49 3.37 3.52 18.15
C GLU A 49 2.77 2.26 18.78
N LEU A 50 3.44 1.12 18.59
CA LEU A 50 3.12 -0.08 19.35
C LEU A 50 3.91 -0.04 20.66
N VAL A 51 3.19 -0.10 21.77
CA VAL A 51 3.76 -0.21 23.11
C VAL A 51 3.30 -1.51 23.72
N LEU A 52 4.26 -2.32 24.19
CA LEU A 52 3.98 -3.53 24.94
C LEU A 52 3.88 -3.18 26.41
N ASP A 53 2.66 -3.03 26.91
CA ASP A 53 2.41 -2.80 28.32
C ASP A 53 2.26 -4.14 29.06
N TYR A 54 3.36 -4.63 29.63
CA TYR A 54 3.36 -5.86 30.43
C TYR A 54 2.77 -5.69 31.83
N ALA A 55 2.73 -4.46 32.36
CA ALA A 55 2.34 -4.19 33.74
C ALA A 55 0.85 -3.83 33.86
N GLY A 56 0.31 -3.04 32.93
CA GLY A 56 -1.10 -2.65 32.91
C GLY A 56 -2.01 -3.64 32.20
N ASN A 57 -1.47 -4.55 31.38
CA ASN A 57 -2.25 -5.51 30.60
C ASN A 57 -1.88 -6.97 30.91
N TRP A 58 -2.40 -7.50 32.03
CA TRP A 58 -2.17 -8.88 32.47
C TRP A 58 -2.58 -9.93 31.43
N GLN A 59 -3.52 -9.61 30.54
CA GLN A 59 -3.94 -10.50 29.45
C GLN A 59 -2.80 -10.77 28.45
N VAL A 60 -1.92 -9.79 28.18
CA VAL A 60 -0.76 -9.98 27.30
C VAL A 60 0.21 -10.99 27.90
N VAL A 61 0.54 -10.83 29.18
CA VAL A 61 1.45 -11.74 29.90
C VAL A 61 0.88 -13.14 29.95
N LEU A 62 -0.40 -13.31 30.27
CA LEU A 62 -1.05 -14.62 30.29
C LEU A 62 -1.12 -15.26 28.90
N THR A 63 -1.37 -14.48 27.85
CA THR A 63 -1.42 -15.00 26.49
C THR A 63 -0.04 -15.49 26.05
N LEU A 64 1.01 -14.70 26.30
CA LEU A 64 2.40 -15.10 26.01
C LEU A 64 2.79 -16.38 26.75
N LEU A 65 2.51 -16.42 28.06
CA LEU A 65 2.84 -17.56 28.90
C LEU A 65 2.04 -18.81 28.48
N GLY A 66 0.75 -18.64 28.15
CA GLY A 66 -0.11 -19.70 27.64
C GLY A 66 0.39 -20.29 26.32
N VAL A 67 0.76 -19.44 25.35
CA VAL A 67 1.29 -19.86 24.04
C VAL A 67 2.60 -20.62 24.20
N VAL A 68 3.51 -20.15 25.05
CA VAL A 68 4.81 -20.79 25.27
C VAL A 68 4.69 -22.12 25.99
N LEU A 69 3.84 -22.20 27.02
CA LEU A 69 3.56 -23.47 27.69
C LEU A 69 2.92 -24.46 26.73
N PHE A 70 1.97 -24.02 25.91
CA PHE A 70 1.34 -24.86 24.89
C PHE A 70 2.36 -25.37 23.87
N ALA A 71 3.23 -24.50 23.35
CA ALA A 71 4.29 -24.87 22.41
C ALA A 71 5.32 -25.83 23.04
N GLY A 72 5.73 -25.59 24.29
CA GLY A 72 6.65 -26.44 25.03
C GLY A 72 6.08 -27.84 25.28
N LEU A 73 4.78 -27.92 25.64
CA LEU A 73 4.06 -29.17 25.78
C LEU A 73 4.00 -29.93 24.44
N LEU A 74 3.57 -29.27 23.35
CA LEU A 74 3.50 -29.90 22.03
C LEU A 74 4.86 -30.41 21.54
N SER A 75 5.92 -29.62 21.73
CA SER A 75 7.28 -29.99 21.35
C SER A 75 7.77 -31.24 22.08
N GLY A 76 7.50 -31.33 23.39
CA GLY A 76 7.99 -32.45 24.19
C GLY A 76 7.09 -33.69 24.19
N ILE A 77 5.82 -33.60 23.77
CA ILE A 77 4.94 -34.77 23.59
C ILE A 77 5.56 -35.79 22.62
N TYR A 78 6.15 -35.33 21.53
CA TYR A 78 6.71 -36.22 20.51
C TYR A 78 7.90 -37.06 21.05
N PRO A 79 8.96 -36.47 21.66
CA PRO A 79 10.00 -37.24 22.35
C PRO A 79 9.46 -38.08 23.51
N ALA A 80 8.58 -37.54 24.36
CA ALA A 80 8.11 -38.22 25.56
C ALA A 80 7.30 -39.49 25.24
N PHE A 81 6.40 -39.46 24.26
CA PHE A 81 5.63 -40.65 23.87
C PHE A 81 6.46 -41.63 23.04
N PHE A 82 7.28 -41.13 22.10
CA PHE A 82 8.06 -41.99 21.20
C PHE A 82 9.24 -42.68 21.90
N LEU A 83 10.01 -41.98 22.74
CA LEU A 83 11.17 -42.55 23.46
C LEU A 83 10.76 -43.36 24.70
N SER A 84 9.65 -43.01 25.36
CA SER A 84 9.17 -43.81 26.51
C SER A 84 8.66 -45.19 26.10
N ALA A 85 8.23 -45.37 24.84
CA ALA A 85 7.78 -46.65 24.28
C ALA A 85 8.92 -47.62 23.91
N PHE A 86 10.19 -47.18 23.84
CA PHE A 86 11.32 -48.05 23.46
C PHE A 86 11.65 -49.08 24.55
N GLN A 87 11.30 -50.35 24.38
CA GLN A 87 11.76 -51.44 25.24
C GLN A 87 13.12 -51.98 24.74
N PRO A 88 14.22 -51.88 25.51
CA PRO A 88 15.55 -52.34 25.09
C PRO A 88 15.64 -53.86 24.89
N VAL A 89 14.78 -54.62 25.58
CA VAL A 89 14.79 -56.09 25.58
C VAL A 89 14.37 -56.69 24.23
N GLU A 90 13.52 -56.01 23.44
CA GLU A 90 13.12 -56.47 22.10
C GLU A 90 14.19 -56.24 21.02
N VAL A 91 15.12 -55.32 21.25
CA VAL A 91 16.19 -54.97 20.29
C VAL A 91 17.33 -56.01 20.31
N LEU A 92 17.53 -56.69 21.44
CA LEU A 92 18.50 -57.77 21.58
C LEU A 92 17.99 -59.15 21.10
N LYS A 93 16.68 -59.32 20.89
CA LYS A 93 16.05 -60.61 20.53
C LYS A 93 15.50 -60.71 19.10
N SER A 94 15.49 -59.65 18.30
CA SER A 94 14.96 -59.73 16.93
C SER A 94 15.80 -58.99 15.89
N THR A 95 16.77 -59.69 15.32
CA THR A 95 17.14 -59.48 13.92
C THR A 95 15.94 -59.89 13.07
N LEU A 96 15.50 -59.02 12.15
CA LEU A 96 14.47 -59.25 11.11
C LEU A 96 13.01 -59.12 11.59
N LYS A 97 12.50 -57.87 11.64
CA LYS A 97 11.15 -57.44 11.18
C LYS A 97 10.82 -56.00 11.60
N ARG A 98 11.70 -55.04 11.28
CA ARG A 98 11.37 -53.60 11.38
C ARG A 98 11.59 -52.90 10.04
N GLY A 99 11.03 -53.49 9.00
CA GLY A 99 10.76 -52.79 7.75
C GLY A 99 9.54 -51.90 7.94
N LEU A 100 9.65 -50.63 7.55
CA LEU A 100 8.54 -49.77 7.10
C LEU A 100 7.51 -49.28 8.15
N LYS A 101 7.88 -48.40 9.11
CA LYS A 101 6.94 -47.32 9.57
C LYS A 101 7.46 -46.21 10.50
N THR A 102 8.77 -45.96 10.64
CA THR A 102 9.28 -45.03 11.67
C THR A 102 9.72 -43.63 11.17
N SER A 103 9.30 -43.20 9.97
CA SER A 103 9.80 -41.94 9.36
C SER A 103 8.71 -40.99 8.82
N SER A 104 7.42 -41.20 9.10
CA SER A 104 6.34 -40.42 8.45
C SER A 104 6.17 -38.99 8.99
N SER A 105 6.03 -38.80 10.31
CA SER A 105 5.61 -37.50 10.87
C SER A 105 6.61 -36.36 10.68
N ARG A 106 7.92 -36.65 10.71
CA ARG A 106 8.95 -35.61 10.49
C ARG A 106 9.04 -35.21 9.02
N LYS A 107 8.88 -36.17 8.11
CA LYS A 107 8.79 -35.88 6.67
C LYS A 107 7.57 -35.00 6.38
N THR A 108 6.42 -35.31 6.98
CA THR A 108 5.21 -34.46 6.86
C THR A 108 5.45 -33.05 7.40
N LEU A 109 6.09 -32.89 8.56
CA LEU A 109 6.39 -31.57 9.13
C LEU A 109 7.32 -30.75 8.23
N VAL A 110 8.37 -31.37 7.68
CA VAL A 110 9.32 -30.67 6.78
C VAL A 110 8.65 -30.31 5.46
N VAL A 111 7.83 -31.21 4.88
CA VAL A 111 7.04 -30.88 3.69
C VAL A 111 6.11 -29.70 3.96
N PHE A 112 5.44 -29.67 5.10
CA PHE A 112 4.56 -28.56 5.49
C PHE A 112 5.33 -27.22 5.64
N GLN A 113 6.53 -27.24 6.22
CA GLN A 113 7.40 -26.07 6.31
C GLN A 113 7.82 -25.54 4.93
N PHE A 114 8.17 -26.44 4.01
CA PHE A 114 8.48 -26.07 2.62
C PHE A 114 7.26 -25.50 1.89
N VAL A 115 6.08 -26.08 2.09
CA VAL A 115 4.82 -25.55 1.52
C VAL A 115 4.56 -24.12 2.00
N ILE A 116 4.67 -23.86 3.31
CA ILE A 116 4.51 -22.49 3.85
C ILE A 116 5.56 -21.54 3.25
N SER A 117 6.81 -21.97 3.16
CA SER A 117 7.89 -21.15 2.61
C SER A 117 7.63 -20.80 1.14
N ILE A 118 7.18 -21.77 0.33
CA ILE A 118 6.83 -21.55 -1.08
C ILE A 118 5.65 -20.58 -1.20
N ILE A 119 4.61 -20.73 -0.38
CA ILE A 119 3.45 -19.82 -0.38
C ILE A 119 3.90 -18.39 -0.04
N LEU A 120 4.75 -18.22 0.98
CA LEU A 120 5.28 -16.91 1.37
C LEU A 120 6.13 -16.30 0.26
N ILE A 121 7.02 -17.08 -0.38
CA ILE A 121 7.85 -16.61 -1.50
C ILE A 121 6.97 -16.14 -2.66
N ILE A 122 5.97 -16.95 -3.07
CA ILE A 122 5.03 -16.57 -4.13
C ILE A 122 4.29 -15.28 -3.75
N GLY A 123 3.81 -15.18 -2.51
CA GLY A 123 3.17 -13.97 -2.00
C GLY A 123 4.07 -12.74 -2.08
N THR A 124 5.33 -12.84 -1.63
CA THR A 124 6.32 -11.76 -1.74
C THR A 124 6.56 -11.35 -3.18
N VAL A 125 6.76 -12.31 -4.09
CA VAL A 125 7.01 -12.03 -5.51
C VAL A 125 5.81 -11.33 -6.15
N VAL A 126 4.58 -11.78 -5.85
CA VAL A 126 3.36 -11.15 -6.35
C VAL A 126 3.22 -9.71 -5.86
N VAL A 127 3.41 -9.46 -4.56
CA VAL A 127 3.32 -8.10 -4.00
C VAL A 127 4.43 -7.20 -4.58
N TYR A 128 5.64 -7.73 -4.75
CA TYR A 128 6.74 -7.00 -5.39
C TYR A 128 6.39 -6.59 -6.82
N HIS A 129 5.84 -7.51 -7.63
CA HIS A 129 5.39 -7.18 -8.98
C HIS A 129 4.24 -6.18 -8.99
N GLN A 130 3.31 -6.23 -8.02
CA GLN A 130 2.25 -5.23 -7.90
C GLN A 130 2.81 -3.84 -7.57
N ALA A 131 3.74 -3.75 -6.62
CA ALA A 131 4.39 -2.49 -6.25
C ALA A 131 5.18 -1.90 -7.42
N ASP A 132 5.94 -2.73 -8.15
CA ASP A 132 6.68 -2.30 -9.34
C ASP A 132 5.75 -1.81 -10.45
N TYR A 133 4.64 -2.54 -10.70
CA TYR A 133 3.63 -2.12 -11.66
C TYR A 133 3.05 -0.74 -11.31
N ILE A 134 2.70 -0.51 -10.05
CA ILE A 134 2.14 0.78 -9.58
C ILE A 134 3.15 1.93 -9.80
N LYS A 135 4.43 1.69 -9.52
CA LYS A 135 5.49 2.71 -9.68
C LYS A 135 5.78 3.05 -11.13
N ASN A 136 5.83 2.05 -12.00
CA ASN A 136 6.23 2.20 -13.40
C ASN A 136 5.04 2.43 -14.35
N LYS A 137 3.80 2.37 -13.85
CA LYS A 137 2.61 2.63 -14.66
C LYS A 137 2.61 4.09 -15.11
N LYS A 138 2.48 4.30 -16.43
CA LYS A 138 2.19 5.63 -16.98
C LYS A 138 0.84 6.12 -16.46
N LEU A 139 0.86 7.15 -15.63
CA LEU A 139 -0.34 7.70 -14.99
C LEU A 139 -1.15 8.61 -15.92
N GLY A 140 -0.56 9.10 -17.02
CA GLY A 140 -1.20 10.04 -17.95
C GLY A 140 -1.12 11.51 -17.50
N PHE A 141 -0.32 11.79 -16.46
CA PHE A 141 -0.02 13.14 -15.98
C PHE A 141 1.38 13.20 -15.34
N ASN A 142 1.93 14.40 -15.22
CA ASN A 142 3.21 14.66 -14.56
C ASN A 142 3.00 14.91 -13.06
N LYS A 143 3.53 14.01 -12.22
CA LYS A 143 3.54 14.17 -10.76
C LYS A 143 4.85 14.75 -10.21
N GLU A 144 5.95 14.55 -10.93
CA GLU A 144 7.29 14.96 -10.49
C GLU A 144 7.44 16.47 -10.44
N LEU A 145 8.09 16.97 -9.40
CA LEU A 145 8.45 18.40 -9.25
C LEU A 145 7.25 19.34 -9.31
N VAL A 146 6.09 18.87 -8.83
CA VAL A 146 4.89 19.69 -8.61
C VAL A 146 4.70 19.89 -7.11
N ILE A 147 4.89 21.13 -6.67
CA ILE A 147 4.62 21.55 -5.30
C ILE A 147 3.17 21.97 -5.21
N VAL A 148 2.41 21.39 -4.28
CA VAL A 148 1.00 21.69 -4.06
C VAL A 148 0.82 22.28 -2.68
N MET A 149 0.01 23.33 -2.59
CA MET A 149 -0.36 23.97 -1.33
C MET A 149 -1.86 24.23 -1.25
N PRO A 150 -2.44 24.36 -0.04
CA PRO A 150 -3.83 24.78 0.12
C PRO A 150 -4.04 26.17 -0.50
N TYR A 151 -5.14 26.34 -1.23
CA TYR A 151 -5.48 27.58 -1.89
C TYR A 151 -5.71 28.70 -0.86
N PRO A 152 -4.89 29.77 -0.84
CA PRO A 152 -4.96 30.79 0.21
C PRO A 152 -6.02 31.86 -0.03
N GLY A 153 -6.77 31.77 -1.14
CA GLY A 153 -7.70 32.78 -1.64
C GLY A 153 -7.14 33.58 -2.81
N MET A 154 -8.04 34.21 -3.57
CA MET A 154 -7.73 34.83 -4.87
C MET A 154 -6.66 35.92 -4.77
N ARG A 155 -6.84 36.90 -3.88
CA ARG A 155 -5.91 38.04 -3.74
C ARG A 155 -4.48 37.61 -3.42
N VAL A 156 -4.32 36.63 -2.54
CA VAL A 156 -3.00 36.11 -2.15
C VAL A 156 -2.38 35.33 -3.32
N THR A 157 -3.17 34.48 -3.96
CA THR A 157 -2.71 33.63 -5.07
C THR A 157 -2.25 34.45 -6.26
N GLU A 158 -3.00 35.47 -6.67
CA GLU A 158 -2.62 36.31 -7.82
C GLU A 158 -1.36 37.14 -7.53
N ARG A 159 -1.22 37.68 -6.32
CA ARG A 159 0.01 38.37 -5.90
C ARG A 159 1.21 37.41 -5.90
N TYR A 160 1.01 36.18 -5.45
CA TYR A 160 2.05 35.16 -5.43
C TYR A 160 2.44 34.74 -6.85
N LYS A 161 1.46 34.37 -7.69
CA LYS A 161 1.65 34.02 -9.11
C LYS A 161 2.45 35.10 -9.86
N SER A 162 2.14 36.38 -9.63
CA SER A 162 2.89 37.51 -10.18
C SER A 162 4.37 37.50 -9.79
N GLN A 163 4.70 37.32 -8.50
CA GLN A 163 6.11 37.20 -8.06
C GLN A 163 6.82 35.97 -8.63
N LEU A 164 6.09 34.87 -8.83
CA LEU A 164 6.66 33.62 -9.37
C LEU A 164 6.95 33.70 -10.88
N SER A 165 6.16 34.46 -11.63
CA SER A 165 6.26 34.55 -13.09
C SER A 165 7.61 35.02 -13.64
N GLY A 166 8.42 35.70 -12.81
CA GLY A 166 9.77 36.13 -13.17
C GLY A 166 10.88 35.16 -12.77
N TYR A 167 10.58 34.09 -12.04
CA TYR A 167 11.59 33.15 -11.55
C TYR A 167 11.74 31.97 -12.51
N ALA A 168 12.90 31.87 -13.15
CA ALA A 168 13.14 30.92 -14.23
C ALA A 168 12.81 29.46 -13.83
N ASN A 169 13.09 29.06 -12.59
CA ASN A 169 12.86 27.68 -12.15
C ASN A 169 11.39 27.33 -11.88
N VAL A 170 10.46 28.29 -11.95
CA VAL A 170 9.02 28.02 -11.95
C VAL A 170 8.55 27.91 -13.40
N LEU A 171 8.08 26.73 -13.78
CA LEU A 171 7.64 26.43 -15.14
C LEU A 171 6.17 26.83 -15.37
N ASN A 172 5.31 26.50 -14.40
CA ASN A 172 3.89 26.81 -14.48
C ASN A 172 3.24 26.84 -13.10
N THR A 173 2.07 27.47 -13.01
CA THR A 173 1.26 27.51 -11.79
C THR A 173 -0.21 27.29 -12.14
N SER A 174 -0.92 26.49 -11.36
CA SER A 174 -2.34 26.20 -11.58
C SER A 174 -3.14 26.17 -10.28
N LYS A 175 -4.39 26.59 -10.34
CA LYS A 175 -5.41 26.50 -9.29
C LYS A 175 -6.39 25.38 -9.64
N SER A 176 -6.79 24.59 -8.64
CA SER A 176 -7.76 23.51 -8.85
C SER A 176 -8.55 23.18 -7.59
N SER A 177 -9.75 22.61 -7.74
CA SER A 177 -10.52 22.03 -6.62
C SER A 177 -9.95 20.70 -6.15
N SER A 178 -9.20 20.00 -7.00
CA SER A 178 -8.54 18.75 -6.65
C SER A 178 -7.30 18.53 -7.51
N VAL A 179 -6.33 17.80 -6.97
CA VAL A 179 -5.11 17.39 -7.67
C VAL A 179 -5.13 15.89 -7.90
N PRO A 180 -4.45 15.37 -8.94
CA PRO A 180 -4.39 13.93 -9.18
C PRO A 180 -3.96 13.13 -7.95
N GLY A 181 -4.65 12.02 -7.66
CA GLY A 181 -4.42 11.19 -6.47
C GLY A 181 -5.26 11.59 -5.25
N ARG A 182 -5.94 12.74 -5.27
CA ARG A 182 -6.89 13.12 -4.22
C ARG A 182 -8.34 12.88 -4.65
N ARG A 183 -9.23 12.95 -3.67
CA ARG A 183 -10.67 12.78 -3.91
C ARG A 183 -11.16 13.88 -4.84
N VAL A 184 -11.99 13.50 -5.79
CA VAL A 184 -12.65 14.41 -6.73
C VAL A 184 -14.13 14.54 -6.33
N ALA A 185 -14.71 15.71 -6.55
CA ALA A 185 -16.12 15.93 -6.29
C ALA A 185 -16.97 15.27 -7.38
N GLY A 186 -18.08 14.65 -7.00
CA GLY A 186 -19.09 14.18 -7.95
C GLY A 186 -20.14 15.26 -8.21
N SER A 187 -20.71 15.28 -9.41
CA SER A 187 -21.89 16.08 -9.74
C SER A 187 -22.72 15.35 -10.79
N PHE A 188 -23.95 15.82 -11.03
CA PHE A 188 -24.80 15.25 -12.07
C PHE A 188 -24.67 16.07 -13.34
N PHE A 189 -24.49 15.37 -14.44
CA PHE A 189 -24.37 15.96 -15.77
C PHE A 189 -25.28 15.23 -16.76
N ARG A 190 -25.62 15.95 -17.83
CA ARG A 190 -26.30 15.39 -19.00
C ARG A 190 -25.82 16.08 -20.27
N ALA A 191 -25.99 15.41 -21.40
CA ALA A 191 -25.91 16.05 -22.70
C ALA A 191 -27.03 17.10 -22.82
N GLN A 192 -26.75 18.23 -23.46
CA GLN A 192 -27.80 19.22 -23.77
C GLN A 192 -28.95 18.56 -24.55
N GLY A 193 -30.18 18.81 -24.10
CA GLY A 193 -31.40 18.28 -24.74
C GLY A 193 -31.74 16.83 -24.37
N ASP A 194 -30.92 16.14 -23.56
CA ASP A 194 -31.24 14.80 -23.04
C ASP A 194 -32.00 14.90 -21.70
N ASP A 195 -33.32 15.06 -21.78
CA ASP A 195 -34.21 15.12 -20.62
C ASP A 195 -34.57 13.75 -20.03
N THR A 196 -34.06 12.66 -20.59
CA THR A 196 -34.36 11.31 -20.10
C THR A 196 -33.77 11.10 -18.71
N SER A 197 -34.45 10.30 -17.86
CA SER A 197 -33.90 9.90 -16.56
C SER A 197 -32.58 9.13 -16.70
N HIS A 198 -32.35 8.49 -17.84
CA HIS A 198 -31.12 7.79 -18.21
C HIS A 198 -29.99 8.73 -18.67
N GLY A 199 -30.32 9.91 -19.20
CA GLY A 199 -29.34 10.93 -19.60
C GLY A 199 -28.63 11.61 -18.42
N ARG A 200 -29.20 11.50 -17.21
CA ARG A 200 -28.62 12.06 -15.97
C ARG A 200 -27.58 11.10 -15.41
N SER A 201 -26.33 11.53 -15.39
CA SER A 201 -25.22 10.70 -14.96
C SER A 201 -24.41 11.39 -13.87
N ALA A 202 -24.15 10.65 -12.79
CA ALA A 202 -23.17 11.07 -11.80
C ALA A 202 -21.78 10.94 -12.43
N MET A 203 -21.04 12.05 -12.51
CA MET A 203 -19.68 12.08 -13.03
C MET A 203 -18.78 12.85 -12.08
N ASN A 204 -17.49 12.53 -12.12
CA ASN A 204 -16.50 13.28 -11.37
C ASN A 204 -16.26 14.62 -12.07
N LYS A 205 -15.98 15.65 -11.26
CA LYS A 205 -15.76 17.02 -11.71
C LYS A 205 -14.54 17.61 -11.01
N ILE A 206 -13.63 18.18 -11.80
CA ILE A 206 -12.55 19.03 -11.27
C ILE A 206 -12.75 20.43 -11.81
N VAL A 207 -12.74 21.39 -10.90
CA VAL A 207 -12.75 22.80 -11.20
C VAL A 207 -11.32 23.28 -11.28
N VAL A 208 -10.95 23.95 -12.37
CA VAL A 208 -9.55 24.28 -12.67
C VAL A 208 -9.41 25.70 -13.21
N ASP A 209 -8.19 26.22 -13.17
CA ASP A 209 -7.80 27.31 -14.06
C ASP A 209 -7.29 26.79 -15.42
N ARG A 210 -6.97 27.74 -16.29
CA ARG A 210 -6.61 27.46 -17.69
C ARG A 210 -5.23 26.82 -17.82
N GLU A 211 -4.41 26.91 -16.78
CA GLU A 211 -3.06 26.37 -16.75
C GLU A 211 -3.01 24.91 -16.27
N PHE A 212 -4.14 24.31 -15.87
CA PHE A 212 -4.16 22.95 -15.31
C PHE A 212 -3.67 21.88 -16.28
N ILE A 213 -4.21 21.85 -17.51
CA ILE A 213 -3.85 20.86 -18.54
C ILE A 213 -2.34 20.90 -18.82
N SER A 214 -1.79 22.10 -19.01
CA SER A 214 -0.35 22.30 -19.26
C SER A 214 0.53 22.06 -18.02
N THR A 215 0.07 22.42 -16.82
CA THR A 215 0.80 22.18 -15.56
C THR A 215 1.02 20.69 -15.35
N TYR A 216 -0.05 19.90 -15.46
CA TYR A 216 0.01 18.45 -15.31
C TYR A 216 0.42 17.72 -16.59
N GLY A 217 0.55 18.41 -17.71
CA GLY A 217 0.94 17.84 -19.01
C GLY A 217 -0.02 16.77 -19.50
N LEU A 218 -1.32 17.02 -19.39
CA LEU A 218 -2.34 16.11 -19.90
C LEU A 218 -2.34 16.15 -21.43
N GLU A 219 -2.54 14.99 -22.05
CA GLU A 219 -2.56 14.82 -23.51
C GLU A 219 -3.95 15.17 -24.04
N LEU A 220 -4.09 16.28 -24.77
CA LEU A 220 -5.30 16.59 -25.55
C LEU A 220 -5.33 15.73 -26.80
N ILE A 221 -6.44 15.01 -27.01
CA ILE A 221 -6.64 14.09 -28.13
C ILE A 221 -7.62 14.64 -29.18
N GLU A 222 -8.51 15.56 -28.79
CA GLU A 222 -9.46 16.22 -29.66
C GLU A 222 -9.76 17.65 -29.15
N GLY A 223 -10.07 18.56 -30.07
CA GLY A 223 -10.42 19.94 -29.74
C GLY A 223 -9.21 20.77 -29.29
N ARG A 224 -9.41 21.62 -28.28
CA ARG A 224 -8.42 22.58 -27.77
C ARG A 224 -8.46 22.70 -26.26
N ASP A 225 -7.41 23.31 -25.71
CA ASP A 225 -7.37 23.75 -24.31
C ASP A 225 -8.31 24.96 -24.09
N PHE A 226 -8.48 25.34 -22.83
CA PHE A 226 -9.30 26.46 -22.41
C PHE A 226 -8.82 27.78 -23.06
N SER A 227 -9.75 28.55 -23.62
CA SER A 227 -9.48 29.86 -24.23
C SER A 227 -9.13 30.90 -23.17
N LYS A 228 -8.30 31.88 -23.56
CA LYS A 228 -7.93 33.00 -22.68
C LYS A 228 -8.99 34.11 -22.61
N ASP A 229 -9.95 34.09 -23.53
CA ASP A 229 -10.80 35.26 -23.80
C ASP A 229 -12.20 35.14 -23.18
N MET A 230 -12.65 33.95 -22.75
CA MET A 230 -13.97 33.79 -22.14
C MET A 230 -13.96 34.04 -20.63
N MET A 231 -14.64 35.10 -20.21
CA MET A 231 -14.83 35.46 -18.81
C MET A 231 -16.33 35.57 -18.50
N ASN A 232 -16.81 34.67 -17.61
CA ASN A 232 -17.88 34.91 -16.63
C ASN A 232 -19.38 35.02 -17.02
N ASP A 233 -19.85 34.64 -18.21
CA ASP A 233 -21.30 34.75 -18.52
C ASP A 233 -22.13 33.47 -18.29
N GLY A 234 -21.77 32.62 -17.32
CA GLY A 234 -22.54 31.40 -16.97
C GLY A 234 -22.49 30.29 -18.03
N GLU A 235 -21.85 30.58 -19.15
CA GLU A 235 -21.41 29.67 -20.20
C GLU A 235 -19.89 29.57 -20.08
N GLY A 236 -19.37 28.36 -19.97
CA GLY A 236 -17.92 28.16 -19.97
C GLY A 236 -17.53 26.91 -20.72
N GLU A 237 -16.23 26.78 -20.91
CA GLU A 237 -15.67 25.67 -21.63
C GLU A 237 -15.49 24.48 -20.69
N LEU A 238 -15.74 23.29 -21.22
CA LEU A 238 -15.56 22.02 -20.56
C LEU A 238 -14.53 21.20 -21.33
N ILE A 239 -13.71 20.47 -20.59
CA ILE A 239 -12.84 19.45 -21.15
C ILE A 239 -13.26 18.10 -20.57
N LEU A 240 -13.42 17.11 -21.43
CA LEU A 240 -13.79 15.74 -21.06
C LEU A 240 -12.57 14.83 -21.07
N ASN A 241 -12.59 13.75 -20.29
CA ASN A 241 -11.72 12.61 -20.62
C ASN A 241 -12.39 11.67 -21.64
N GLU A 242 -11.60 10.74 -22.21
CA GLU A 242 -12.13 9.72 -23.12
C GLU A 242 -13.26 8.90 -22.48
N ALA A 243 -13.18 8.59 -21.19
CA ALA A 243 -14.24 7.87 -20.49
C ALA A 243 -15.58 8.63 -20.49
N ALA A 244 -15.57 9.96 -20.31
CA ALA A 244 -16.77 10.78 -20.40
C ALA A 244 -17.32 10.85 -21.84
N MET A 245 -16.46 10.99 -22.84
CA MET A 245 -16.86 10.93 -24.25
C MET A 245 -17.56 9.61 -24.59
N ARG A 246 -16.97 8.48 -24.16
CA ARG A 246 -17.58 7.15 -24.33
C ARG A 246 -18.89 7.01 -23.55
N HIS A 247 -18.97 7.59 -22.36
CA HIS A 247 -20.18 7.57 -21.55
C HIS A 247 -21.35 8.28 -22.23
N PHE A 248 -21.11 9.43 -22.87
CA PHE A 248 -22.12 10.12 -23.67
C PHE A 248 -22.39 9.46 -25.03
N GLY A 249 -21.66 8.42 -25.40
CA GLY A 249 -21.76 7.78 -26.71
C GLY A 249 -21.31 8.68 -27.86
N TRP A 250 -20.44 9.66 -27.58
CA TRP A 250 -19.97 10.63 -28.57
C TRP A 250 -18.69 10.16 -29.25
N THR A 251 -18.62 10.37 -30.57
CA THR A 251 -17.42 10.11 -31.38
C THR A 251 -16.60 11.38 -31.65
N SER A 252 -17.17 12.56 -31.42
CA SER A 252 -16.51 13.86 -31.53
C SER A 252 -17.11 14.86 -30.55
N CYS A 253 -16.29 15.76 -30.03
CA CYS A 253 -16.68 16.80 -29.07
C CYS A 253 -17.18 18.10 -29.74
N ALA A 254 -16.98 18.26 -31.06
CA ALA A 254 -17.31 19.49 -31.75
C ALA A 254 -18.82 19.83 -31.66
N GLY A 255 -19.12 21.06 -31.20
CA GLY A 255 -20.49 21.55 -31.04
C GLY A 255 -21.32 20.80 -30.00
N LYS A 256 -20.67 20.06 -29.09
CA LYS A 256 -21.34 19.37 -27.98
C LYS A 256 -21.40 20.29 -26.77
N GLU A 257 -22.54 20.28 -26.11
CA GLU A 257 -22.74 20.96 -24.83
C GLU A 257 -23.14 19.96 -23.75
N VAL A 258 -22.63 20.20 -22.55
CA VAL A 258 -22.95 19.44 -21.34
C VAL A 258 -23.56 20.40 -20.32
N GLU A 259 -24.64 19.94 -19.68
CA GLU A 259 -25.31 20.68 -18.63
C GLU A 259 -24.99 20.07 -17.28
N ASN A 260 -24.54 20.89 -16.33
CA ASN A 260 -24.50 20.49 -14.93
C ASN A 260 -25.87 20.70 -14.31
N ILE A 261 -26.39 19.65 -13.68
CA ILE A 261 -27.76 19.62 -13.20
C ILE A 261 -27.80 19.31 -11.70
N TRP A 262 -28.79 19.89 -11.03
CA TRP A 262 -29.06 19.60 -9.62
C TRP A 262 -30.54 19.25 -9.43
N PRO A 263 -30.85 18.10 -8.82
CA PRO A 263 -32.22 17.78 -8.45
C PRO A 263 -32.63 18.66 -7.26
N GLN A 264 -33.64 19.50 -7.44
CA GLN A 264 -34.17 20.37 -6.40
C GLN A 264 -35.70 20.29 -6.39
N GLY A 265 -36.28 19.77 -5.31
CA GLY A 265 -37.74 19.79 -5.11
C GLY A 265 -38.57 18.99 -6.13
N GLY A 266 -37.99 17.99 -6.81
CA GLY A 266 -38.66 17.21 -7.86
C GLY A 266 -38.44 17.75 -9.28
N GLU A 267 -37.87 18.96 -9.41
CA GLU A 267 -37.45 19.54 -10.68
C GLU A 267 -35.93 19.42 -10.87
N VAL A 268 -35.49 19.42 -12.13
CA VAL A 268 -34.07 19.47 -12.48
C VAL A 268 -33.71 20.89 -12.86
N LYS A 269 -32.83 21.50 -12.07
CA LYS A 269 -32.30 22.82 -12.36
C LYS A 269 -30.93 22.68 -13.01
N VAL A 270 -30.75 23.33 -14.16
CA VAL A 270 -29.44 23.51 -14.79
C VAL A 270 -28.69 24.57 -13.98
N GLN A 271 -27.54 24.21 -13.41
CA GLN A 271 -26.69 25.15 -12.68
C GLN A 271 -25.86 26.00 -13.65
N TYR A 272 -25.27 25.34 -14.66
CA TYR A 272 -24.57 25.96 -15.77
C TYR A 272 -24.55 25.01 -16.95
N ARG A 273 -24.27 25.57 -18.13
CA ARG A 273 -24.02 24.85 -19.37
C ARG A 273 -22.62 25.17 -19.88
N GLY A 274 -22.00 24.24 -20.58
CA GLY A 274 -20.72 24.50 -21.18
C GLY A 274 -20.48 23.73 -22.46
N GLU A 275 -19.86 24.41 -23.42
CA GLU A 275 -19.38 23.79 -24.65
C GLU A 275 -18.17 22.91 -24.34
N VAL A 276 -18.13 21.72 -24.93
CA VAL A 276 -16.97 20.84 -24.83
C VAL A 276 -15.87 21.33 -25.78
N ALA A 277 -14.94 22.11 -25.23
CA ALA A 277 -13.82 22.69 -25.98
C ALA A 277 -12.79 21.64 -26.39
N GLY A 278 -12.65 20.56 -25.63
CA GLY A 278 -11.69 19.51 -25.94
C GLY A 278 -11.85 18.23 -25.14
N VAL A 279 -11.07 17.24 -25.52
CA VAL A 279 -11.01 15.93 -24.88
C VAL A 279 -9.56 15.62 -24.55
N VAL A 280 -9.29 15.28 -23.30
CA VAL A 280 -8.02 14.71 -22.87
C VAL A 280 -8.06 13.19 -22.88
N LYS A 281 -6.91 12.59 -23.11
CA LYS A 281 -6.69 11.16 -22.93
C LYS A 281 -7.00 10.74 -21.50
N ASP A 282 -7.47 9.52 -21.33
CA ASP A 282 -7.68 8.93 -20.02
C ASP A 282 -6.39 8.93 -19.19
N PHE A 283 -6.48 9.49 -17.99
CA PHE A 283 -5.41 9.56 -17.02
C PHE A 283 -5.90 9.12 -15.64
N HIS A 284 -5.00 8.60 -14.82
CA HIS A 284 -5.28 8.08 -13.49
C HIS A 284 -5.37 9.20 -12.45
N TYR A 285 -6.42 10.01 -12.53
CA TYR A 285 -6.66 11.11 -11.58
C TYR A 285 -7.02 10.65 -10.17
N GLN A 286 -7.37 9.38 -9.97
CA GLN A 286 -7.54 8.72 -8.66
C GLN A 286 -6.47 7.63 -8.46
N SER A 287 -6.56 6.89 -7.35
CA SER A 287 -5.75 5.69 -7.13
C SER A 287 -5.95 4.67 -8.25
N LEU A 288 -4.89 3.91 -8.58
CA LEU A 288 -4.87 2.80 -9.53
C LEU A 288 -5.79 1.65 -9.11
N HIS A 289 -6.27 1.63 -7.87
CA HIS A 289 -7.33 0.73 -7.40
C HIS A 289 -8.68 1.02 -8.09
N HIS A 290 -8.89 2.24 -8.57
CA HIS A 290 -10.09 2.65 -9.28
C HIS A 290 -9.86 2.58 -10.79
N LYS A 291 -10.90 2.13 -11.50
CA LYS A 291 -10.96 2.30 -12.95
C LYS A 291 -11.08 3.79 -13.28
N ILE A 292 -10.64 4.17 -14.48
CA ILE A 292 -10.78 5.56 -14.94
C ILE A 292 -12.26 5.82 -15.21
N GLU A 293 -12.87 6.68 -14.38
CA GLU A 293 -14.28 7.07 -14.49
C GLU A 293 -14.45 8.33 -15.34
N PRO A 294 -15.66 8.58 -15.91
CA PRO A 294 -16.01 9.82 -16.57
C PRO A 294 -15.66 11.06 -15.74
N LEU A 295 -14.91 11.98 -16.34
CA LEU A 295 -14.44 13.20 -15.71
C LEU A 295 -14.78 14.43 -16.57
N ILE A 296 -15.40 15.42 -15.92
CA ILE A 296 -15.58 16.78 -16.44
C ILE A 296 -14.53 17.70 -15.81
N ILE A 297 -13.75 18.39 -16.62
CA ILE A 297 -12.83 19.44 -16.20
C ILE A 297 -13.47 20.78 -16.60
N THR A 298 -13.65 21.70 -15.66
CA THR A 298 -14.42 22.93 -15.90
C THR A 298 -13.75 24.15 -15.28
N THR A 299 -13.96 25.31 -15.89
CA THR A 299 -13.56 26.63 -15.35
C THR A 299 -14.74 27.48 -14.85
N VAL A 300 -15.98 26.98 -14.95
CA VAL A 300 -17.21 27.76 -14.72
C VAL A 300 -17.39 28.13 -13.24
N GLU A 301 -17.10 27.22 -12.35
CA GLU A 301 -17.13 27.46 -10.91
C GLU A 301 -15.76 28.02 -10.47
N MET A 302 -15.70 29.10 -9.68
CA MET A 302 -14.42 29.59 -9.15
C MET A 302 -14.15 29.05 -7.74
N TRP A 303 -14.29 27.73 -7.57
CA TRP A 303 -14.00 27.05 -6.31
C TRP A 303 -12.70 26.26 -6.41
N PHE A 304 -11.65 26.78 -5.77
CA PHE A 304 -10.33 26.16 -5.70
C PHE A 304 -10.00 25.73 -4.28
N GLU A 305 -9.36 24.57 -4.13
CA GLU A 305 -8.84 24.04 -2.87
C GLU A 305 -7.31 23.99 -2.86
N TYR A 306 -6.68 23.91 -4.04
CA TYR A 306 -5.25 23.75 -4.20
C TYR A 306 -4.65 24.77 -5.16
N PHE A 307 -3.41 25.15 -4.88
CA PHE A 307 -2.52 25.88 -5.77
C PHE A 307 -1.27 25.03 -6.01
N ALA A 308 -0.99 24.72 -7.28
CA ALA A 308 0.11 23.89 -7.71
C ALA A 308 1.16 24.73 -8.44
N ILE A 309 2.43 24.43 -8.20
CA ILE A 309 3.59 25.11 -8.76
C ILE A 309 4.52 24.04 -9.32
N ARG A 310 4.67 24.02 -10.65
CA ARG A 310 5.61 23.12 -11.31
C ARG A 310 6.98 23.77 -11.41
N ILE A 311 8.01 23.06 -10.99
CA ILE A 311 9.38 23.57 -10.96
C ILE A 311 10.34 22.74 -11.82
N ARG A 312 11.54 23.28 -12.08
CA ARG A 312 12.64 22.53 -12.70
C ARG A 312 13.40 21.67 -11.68
N SER A 313 14.07 20.63 -12.17
CA SER A 313 14.91 19.73 -11.38
C SER A 313 16.24 20.34 -10.93
N ASP A 314 16.68 21.43 -11.58
CA ASP A 314 18.06 21.91 -11.50
C ASP A 314 18.47 22.37 -10.09
N ASP A 315 17.55 23.04 -9.37
CA ASP A 315 17.78 23.52 -8.01
C ASP A 315 16.48 23.52 -7.20
N VAL A 316 16.04 22.33 -6.77
CA VAL A 316 14.82 22.16 -5.98
C VAL A 316 14.92 22.87 -4.63
N ALA A 317 16.06 22.76 -3.95
CA ALA A 317 16.25 23.32 -2.62
C ALA A 317 16.26 24.85 -2.64
N GLY A 318 17.00 25.46 -3.57
CA GLY A 318 17.01 26.91 -3.75
C GLY A 318 15.68 27.45 -4.23
N THR A 319 15.00 26.75 -5.15
CA THR A 319 13.65 27.12 -5.60
C THR A 319 12.66 27.11 -4.42
N LEU A 320 12.68 26.07 -3.59
CA LEU A 320 11.84 25.99 -2.40
C LEU A 320 12.15 27.11 -1.39
N GLY A 321 13.44 27.46 -1.23
CA GLY A 321 13.86 28.62 -0.43
C GLY A 321 13.28 29.93 -0.95
N PHE A 322 13.34 30.16 -2.26
CA PHE A 322 12.72 31.31 -2.93
C PHE A 322 11.20 31.35 -2.72
N LEU A 323 10.50 30.23 -2.94
CA LEU A 323 9.05 30.12 -2.75
C LEU A 323 8.64 30.49 -1.31
N LYS A 324 9.36 29.99 -0.31
CA LYS A 324 9.12 30.30 1.11
C LYS A 324 9.34 31.78 1.43
N ALA A 325 10.40 32.37 0.89
CA ALA A 325 10.69 33.79 1.10
C ALA A 325 9.59 34.69 0.52
N GLN A 326 9.17 34.43 -0.72
CA GLN A 326 8.08 35.16 -1.38
C GLN A 326 6.73 34.97 -0.65
N TRP A 327 6.45 33.76 -0.16
CA TRP A 327 5.23 33.50 0.61
C TRP A 327 5.19 34.31 1.91
N LYS A 328 6.32 34.37 2.64
CA LYS A 328 6.42 35.11 3.90
C LYS A 328 6.17 36.60 3.72
N GLU A 329 6.54 37.18 2.58
CA GLU A 329 6.25 38.58 2.26
C GLU A 329 4.76 38.83 1.99
N ILE A 330 4.11 37.90 1.27
CA ILE A 330 2.72 38.08 0.82
C ILE A 330 1.71 37.70 1.90
N ALA A 331 1.99 36.65 2.67
CA ALA A 331 1.10 36.09 3.68
C ALA A 331 1.86 35.75 4.98
N PRO A 332 2.43 36.75 5.68
CA PRO A 332 3.25 36.53 6.88
C PRO A 332 2.51 35.81 8.03
N ASN A 333 1.18 35.93 8.05
CA ASN A 333 0.33 35.33 9.08
C ASN A 333 -0.20 33.93 8.68
N LYS A 334 0.22 33.37 7.54
CA LYS A 334 -0.16 32.02 7.10
C LYS A 334 1.08 31.12 7.01
N PRO A 335 1.03 29.88 7.53
CA PRO A 335 2.12 28.93 7.34
C PRO A 335 2.32 28.61 5.85
N PHE A 336 3.55 28.26 5.48
CA PHE A 336 3.87 27.74 4.15
C PHE A 336 3.67 26.22 4.17
N ASP A 337 2.40 25.79 4.14
CA ASP A 337 2.02 24.39 4.11
C ASP A 337 2.03 23.90 2.66
N TYR A 338 2.86 22.91 2.37
CA TYR A 338 2.98 22.33 1.04
C TYR A 338 3.29 20.84 1.12
N PHE A 339 3.07 20.16 0.00
CA PHE A 339 3.54 18.81 -0.24
C PHE A 339 4.00 18.69 -1.69
N PHE A 340 4.91 17.75 -1.97
CA PHE A 340 5.19 17.35 -3.34
C PHE A 340 4.14 16.32 -3.80
N LEU A 341 3.66 16.46 -5.03
CA LEU A 341 2.58 15.64 -5.55
C LEU A 341 2.98 14.17 -5.71
N ASP A 342 4.22 13.90 -6.08
CA ASP A 342 4.79 12.55 -6.14
C ASP A 342 4.82 11.89 -4.75
N ASP A 343 5.30 12.59 -3.72
CA ASP A 343 5.33 12.12 -2.34
C ASP A 343 3.90 11.82 -1.81
N ASP A 344 2.93 12.68 -2.15
CA ASP A 344 1.53 12.48 -1.72
C ASP A 344 0.86 11.32 -2.47
N TYR A 345 1.18 11.15 -3.75
CA TYR A 345 0.70 10.03 -4.56
C TYR A 345 1.27 8.70 -4.06
N ASP A 346 2.56 8.67 -3.70
CA ASP A 346 3.22 7.47 -3.22
C ASP A 346 2.67 7.01 -1.85
N LYS A 347 2.11 7.92 -1.04
CA LYS A 347 1.41 7.55 0.21
C LYS A 347 0.21 6.65 -0.02
N LEU A 348 -0.43 6.71 -1.20
CA LEU A 348 -1.56 5.84 -1.53
C LEU A 348 -1.18 4.36 -1.60
N TYR A 349 0.12 4.04 -1.72
CA TYR A 349 0.62 2.67 -1.92
C TYR A 349 1.66 2.24 -0.88
N ARG A 350 1.89 3.05 0.16
CA ARG A 350 2.86 2.74 1.22
C ARG A 350 2.52 1.47 1.98
N THR A 351 1.23 1.18 2.16
CA THR A 351 0.79 -0.01 2.89
C THR A 351 1.16 -1.29 2.13
N GLU A 352 1.03 -1.28 0.81
CA GLU A 352 1.39 -2.37 -0.09
C GLU A 352 2.90 -2.64 -0.06
N GLU A 353 3.72 -1.59 -0.05
CA GLU A 353 5.18 -1.71 0.13
C GLU A 353 5.56 -2.30 1.50
N GLN A 354 4.90 -1.81 2.56
CA GLN A 354 5.12 -2.30 3.92
C GLN A 354 4.77 -3.78 4.03
N ILE A 355 3.62 -4.18 3.50
CA ILE A 355 3.18 -5.58 3.43
C ILE A 355 4.20 -6.41 2.66
N GLY A 356 4.62 -5.97 1.47
CA GLY A 356 5.60 -6.70 0.66
C GLY A 356 6.91 -6.98 1.41
N THR A 357 7.41 -5.99 2.13
CA THR A 357 8.63 -6.12 2.95
C THR A 357 8.42 -7.12 4.11
N LEU A 358 7.29 -7.07 4.80
CA LEU A 358 6.97 -8.02 5.88
C LEU A 358 6.89 -9.46 5.37
N PHE A 359 6.21 -9.68 4.24
CA PHE A 359 6.17 -11.00 3.59
C PHE A 359 7.57 -11.48 3.20
N GLY A 360 8.43 -10.57 2.71
CA GLY A 360 9.83 -10.89 2.40
C GLY A 360 10.63 -11.34 3.63
N LEU A 361 10.52 -10.63 4.75
CA LEU A 361 11.16 -11.00 6.02
C LEU A 361 10.67 -12.36 6.53
N PHE A 362 9.36 -12.61 6.50
CA PHE A 362 8.80 -13.89 6.90
C PHE A 362 9.18 -15.03 5.96
N SER A 363 9.33 -14.76 4.66
CA SER A 363 9.86 -15.74 3.70
C SER A 363 11.29 -16.16 4.05
N ILE A 364 12.17 -15.21 4.34
CA ILE A 364 13.56 -15.49 4.74
C ILE A 364 13.58 -16.34 6.02
N LEU A 365 12.79 -15.96 7.02
CA LEU A 365 12.66 -16.72 8.26
C LEU A 365 12.13 -18.15 8.02
N ALA A 366 11.11 -18.30 7.18
CA ALA A 366 10.51 -19.59 6.86
C ALA A 366 11.51 -20.53 6.16
N ILE A 367 12.28 -20.00 5.19
CA ILE A 367 13.35 -20.73 4.51
C ILE A 367 14.44 -21.17 5.49
N PHE A 368 14.83 -20.28 6.41
CA PHE A 368 15.81 -20.60 7.44
C PHE A 368 15.33 -21.75 8.35
N VAL A 369 14.09 -21.69 8.83
CA VAL A 369 13.48 -22.74 9.66
C VAL A 369 13.32 -24.06 8.89
N ALA A 370 12.90 -24.02 7.62
CA ALA A 370 12.80 -25.20 6.77
C ALA A 370 14.17 -25.87 6.54
N SER A 371 15.23 -25.06 6.41
CA SER A 371 16.62 -25.53 6.26
C SER A 371 17.13 -26.23 7.52
N LEU A 372 16.81 -25.72 8.71
CA LEU A 372 17.08 -26.40 9.99
C LEU A 372 16.31 -27.72 10.11
N GLY A 373 15.05 -27.75 9.65
CA GLY A 373 14.22 -28.95 9.60
C GLY A 373 14.85 -30.06 8.74
N LEU A 374 15.38 -29.70 7.57
CA LEU A 374 16.10 -30.61 6.67
C LEU A 374 17.41 -31.11 7.30
N PHE A 375 18.19 -30.23 7.94
CA PHE A 375 19.41 -30.62 8.64
C PHE A 375 19.13 -31.65 9.75
N GLY A 376 18.04 -31.47 10.51
CA GLY A 376 17.58 -32.41 11.54
C GLY A 376 17.11 -33.77 11.02
N LEU A 377 16.78 -33.87 9.73
CA LEU A 377 16.55 -35.16 9.04
C LEU A 377 17.88 -35.84 8.68
N ARG A 378 18.84 -35.09 8.11
CA ARG A 378 20.13 -35.63 7.63
C ARG A 378 20.99 -36.20 8.78
N ASN A 379 21.07 -35.50 9.90
CA ASN A 379 21.99 -35.85 10.99
C ASN A 379 21.59 -37.13 11.78
N ARG A 380 20.41 -37.72 11.51
CA ARG A 380 19.94 -38.97 12.13
C ARG A 380 19.95 -40.19 11.19
N HIS A 381 20.67 -40.13 10.07
CA HIS A 381 21.04 -41.32 9.30
C HIS A 381 22.48 -41.77 9.58
N PRO A 382 22.82 -42.34 10.76
CA PRO A 382 24.14 -42.93 10.99
C PRO A 382 24.27 -44.35 10.35
N GLN A 383 23.77 -44.58 9.13
CA GLN A 383 23.81 -45.91 8.50
C GLN A 383 24.30 -45.98 7.05
N SER A 384 24.82 -44.89 6.45
CA SER A 384 25.43 -44.99 5.10
C SER A 384 26.96 -45.07 5.08
N ILE A 385 27.65 -44.93 6.21
CA ILE A 385 29.13 -45.01 6.25
C ILE A 385 29.62 -46.48 6.17
N GLY A 386 28.76 -47.47 6.43
CA GLY A 386 29.12 -48.90 6.34
C GLY A 386 28.94 -49.56 4.96
N ARG A 387 28.63 -48.82 3.89
CA ARG A 387 28.40 -49.38 2.54
C ARG A 387 29.42 -48.98 1.47
N ILE A 388 30.50 -48.30 1.84
CA ILE A 388 31.60 -47.95 0.92
C ILE A 388 32.84 -48.85 1.15
N GLY A 389 32.76 -49.83 2.04
CA GLY A 389 33.80 -50.83 2.25
C GLY A 389 33.23 -52.24 2.26
N LEU A 390 32.90 -52.76 1.08
CA LEU A 390 32.98 -54.18 0.70
C LEU A 390 32.78 -54.30 -0.82
#